data_AF-A0A662TWP7-F1
#
_entry.id   AF-A0A662TWP7-F1
#
_cell.length_a   1.000
_cell.length_b   1.000
_cell.length_c   1.000
_cell.angle_alpha   90.00
_cell.angle_beta   90.00
_cell.angle_gamma   90.00
#
_symmetry.space_group_name_H-M   'P 1'
#
loop_
_entity.id
_entity.type
_entity.pdbx_description
1 polymer ?
#
loop_
_entity_poly.entity_id
_entity_poly.type
_entity_poly.pdbx_seq_one_letter_code
_entity_poly.pdbx_strand_id
1 'polypeptide(L)'
;MELLIETLRFIAPAYVANPVPVLLGGGTPVDLGHNFWDGKRIFGDGKTWRGLVAGITAGTIVGFVQGRLLPGFLLGLGAMGGDLAGSFVKRRLGVARGSPTPGVDQLDFLVGALLLVSLVEPPT
;
A
#
# COMPACT_ATOMS: atom_id res chain seq x y z
N MET A 1 -17.64 -11.88 -17.79
CA MET A 1 -16.90 -10.68 -18.25
C MET A 1 -17.18 -9.48 -17.36
N GLU A 2 -18.45 -9.21 -17.02
CA GLU A 2 -18.85 -8.07 -16.17
C GLU A 2 -18.20 -8.09 -14.77
N LEU A 3 -18.25 -9.21 -14.06
CA LEU A 3 -17.61 -9.36 -12.75
C LEU A 3 -16.12 -8.97 -12.75
N LEU A 4 -15.37 -9.36 -13.79
CA LEU A 4 -13.96 -9.01 -13.90
C LEU A 4 -13.76 -7.50 -14.02
N ILE A 5 -14.59 -6.84 -14.85
CA ILE A 5 -14.53 -5.39 -15.05
C ILE A 5 -14.88 -4.65 -13.76
N GLU A 6 -15.89 -5.12 -13.02
CA GLU A 6 -16.31 -4.54 -11.75
C GLU A 6 -15.24 -4.67 -10.68
N THR A 7 -14.64 -5.86 -10.54
CA THR A 7 -13.52 -6.08 -9.62
C THR A 7 -12.33 -5.19 -9.96
N LEU A 8 -11.96 -5.09 -11.25
CA LEU A 8 -10.88 -4.21 -11.70
C LEU A 8 -11.18 -2.73 -11.42
N ARG A 9 -12.42 -2.28 -11.62
CA ARG A 9 -12.84 -0.92 -11.26
C ARG A 9 -12.78 -0.71 -9.74
N PHE A 10 -13.23 -1.67 -8.96
CA PHE A 10 -13.25 -1.59 -7.51
C PHE A 10 -11.85 -1.47 -6.93
N ILE A 11 -10.88 -2.28 -7.39
CA ILE A 11 -9.50 -2.26 -6.87
C ILE A 11 -8.62 -1.18 -7.52
N ALA A 12 -9.13 -0.47 -8.54
CA ALA A 12 -8.37 0.55 -9.26
C ALA A 12 -7.71 1.62 -8.35
N PRO A 13 -8.37 2.17 -7.31
CA PRO A 13 -7.73 3.08 -6.37
C PRO A 13 -6.46 2.51 -5.72
N ALA A 14 -6.48 1.25 -5.31
CA ALA A 14 -5.32 0.58 -4.70
C ALA A 14 -4.21 0.31 -5.74
N TYR A 15 -4.58 -0.13 -6.93
CA TYR A 15 -3.63 -0.38 -8.03
C TYR A 15 -2.95 0.89 -8.55
N VAL A 16 -3.64 2.04 -8.49
CA VAL A 16 -3.06 3.34 -8.81
C VAL A 16 -2.21 3.86 -7.66
N ALA A 17 -2.62 3.68 -6.40
CA ALA A 17 -1.87 4.11 -5.24
C ALA A 17 -0.49 3.41 -5.12
N ASN A 18 -0.41 2.11 -5.41
CA ASN A 18 0.79 1.29 -5.20
C ASN A 18 2.08 1.78 -5.94
N PRO A 19 2.07 2.10 -7.24
CA PRO A 19 3.26 2.58 -7.94
C PRO A 19 3.62 4.05 -7.64
N VAL A 20 2.73 4.83 -7.03
CA VAL A 20 2.96 6.28 -6.79
C VAL A 20 4.17 6.56 -5.89
N PRO A 21 4.41 5.83 -4.78
CA PRO A 21 5.65 5.94 -4.01
C PRO A 21 6.93 5.72 -4.83
N VAL A 22 6.90 4.92 -5.91
CA VAL A 22 8.07 4.71 -6.77
C VAL A 22 8.35 5.96 -7.62
N LEU A 23 7.30 6.62 -8.10
CA LEU A 23 7.39 7.80 -8.96
C LEU A 23 7.65 9.10 -8.18
N LEU A 24 6.95 9.26 -7.05
CA LEU A 24 6.86 10.51 -6.30
C LEU A 24 7.38 10.39 -4.86
N GLY A 25 7.73 9.18 -4.40
CA GLY A 25 8.29 8.96 -3.06
C GLY A 25 9.74 9.40 -2.96
N GLY A 26 10.42 8.98 -1.89
CA GLY A 26 11.76 9.45 -1.53
C GLY A 26 11.71 10.48 -0.39
N GLY A 27 12.87 10.97 0.02
CA GLY A 27 13.01 11.83 1.19
C GLY A 27 13.04 11.04 2.49
N THR A 28 12.36 11.55 3.52
CA THR A 28 12.49 11.03 4.89
C THR A 28 11.83 9.65 5.02
N PRO A 29 12.57 8.61 5.45
CA PRO A 29 12.02 7.30 5.75
C PRO A 29 10.96 7.38 6.86
N VAL A 30 9.92 6.56 6.76
CA VAL A 30 8.82 6.49 7.73
C VAL A 30 9.33 6.05 9.11
N ASP A 31 10.30 5.14 9.12
CA ASP A 31 10.92 4.65 10.36
C ASP A 31 12.01 5.58 10.91
N LEU A 32 12.29 6.71 10.27
CA LEU A 32 13.35 7.66 10.64
C LEU A 32 14.74 7.03 10.80
N GLY A 33 14.99 5.86 10.19
CA GLY A 33 16.23 5.11 10.37
C GLY A 33 16.27 4.20 11.60
N HIS A 34 15.20 4.15 12.40
CA HIS A 34 15.16 3.32 13.59
C HIS A 34 15.12 1.82 13.27
N ASN A 35 15.72 1.07 14.18
CA ASN A 35 15.68 -0.38 14.20
C ASN A 35 14.59 -0.88 15.14
N PHE A 36 14.07 -2.05 14.84
CA PHE A 36 13.22 -2.82 15.73
C PHE A 36 14.09 -3.56 16.77
N TRP A 37 13.47 -4.21 17.75
CA TRP A 37 14.20 -4.89 18.85
C TRP A 37 15.15 -6.00 18.38
N ASP A 38 14.95 -6.51 17.16
CA ASP A 38 15.83 -7.48 16.50
C ASP A 38 17.07 -6.87 15.83
N GLY A 39 17.29 -5.56 16.01
CA GLY A 39 18.42 -4.82 15.44
C GLY A 39 18.28 -4.50 13.95
N LYS A 40 17.19 -4.93 13.28
CA LYS A 40 16.93 -4.66 11.87
C LYS A 40 16.02 -3.45 11.71
N ARG A 41 16.11 -2.73 10.58
CA ARG A 41 15.22 -1.60 10.25
C ARG A 41 13.75 -1.95 10.40
N ILE A 42 12.90 -1.00 10.83
CA ILE A 42 11.46 -1.26 10.97
C ILE A 42 10.84 -1.52 9.59
N PHE A 43 11.02 -0.59 8.64
CA PHE A 43 10.53 -0.71 7.26
C PHE A 43 11.66 -0.67 6.23
N GLY A 44 12.65 0.20 6.45
CA GLY A 44 13.74 0.50 5.52
C GLY A 44 13.47 1.74 4.67
N ASP A 45 14.53 2.28 4.07
CA ASP A 45 14.55 3.58 3.37
C ASP A 45 13.63 3.69 2.14
N GLY A 46 13.07 2.58 1.68
CA GLY A 46 12.11 2.59 0.56
C GLY A 46 10.73 3.10 0.95
N LYS A 47 10.41 3.13 2.25
CA LYS A 47 9.12 3.58 2.76
C LYS A 47 9.27 4.98 3.30
N THR A 48 8.67 5.95 2.63
CA THR A 48 8.87 7.39 2.89
C THR A 48 7.55 8.09 3.13
N TRP A 49 7.56 9.14 3.95
CA TRP A 49 6.36 9.94 4.23
C TRP A 49 5.76 10.54 2.96
N ARG A 50 6.61 11.05 2.06
CA ARG A 50 6.16 11.60 0.77
C ARG A 50 5.47 10.54 -0.08
N GLY A 51 6.04 9.33 -0.15
CA GLY A 51 5.44 8.21 -0.88
C GLY A 51 4.07 7.81 -0.31
N LEU A 52 3.96 7.68 1.01
CA LEU A 52 2.69 7.37 1.68
C LEU A 52 1.61 8.39 1.38
N VAL A 53 1.88 9.67 1.61
CA VAL A 53 0.90 10.73 1.39
C VAL A 53 0.50 10.80 -0.08
N ALA A 54 1.46 10.71 -1.00
CA ALA A 54 1.18 10.72 -2.43
C ALA A 54 0.32 9.51 -2.86
N GLY A 55 0.62 8.30 -2.36
CA GLY A 55 -0.13 7.09 -2.65
C GLY A 55 -1.58 7.14 -2.15
N ILE A 56 -1.78 7.55 -0.89
CA ILE A 56 -3.12 7.74 -0.30
C ILE A 56 -3.92 8.77 -1.11
N THR A 57 -3.28 9.90 -1.45
CA THR A 57 -3.91 10.97 -2.22
C THR A 57 -4.32 10.47 -3.61
N ALA A 58 -3.45 9.71 -4.29
CA ALA A 58 -3.76 9.15 -5.60
C ALA A 58 -4.96 8.18 -5.56
N GLY A 59 -4.99 7.26 -4.60
CA GLY A 59 -6.15 6.37 -4.41
C GLY A 59 -7.45 7.15 -4.12
N THR A 60 -7.35 8.20 -3.29
CA THR A 60 -8.48 9.07 -2.98
C THR A 60 -9.00 9.82 -4.22
N ILE A 61 -8.11 10.32 -5.08
CA ILE A 61 -8.48 10.98 -6.34
C ILE A 61 -9.20 10.00 -7.27
N VAL A 62 -8.70 8.76 -7.41
CA VAL A 62 -9.37 7.74 -8.23
C VAL A 62 -10.76 7.44 -7.68
N GLY A 63 -10.90 7.24 -6.36
CA GLY A 63 -12.20 7.05 -5.73
C GLY A 63 -13.15 8.23 -5.94
N PHE A 64 -12.65 9.47 -5.85
CA PHE A 64 -13.43 10.66 -6.14
C PHE A 64 -13.95 10.67 -7.58
N VAL A 65 -13.09 10.37 -8.56
CA VAL A 65 -13.49 10.24 -9.98
C VAL A 65 -14.53 9.14 -10.19
N GLN A 66 -14.48 8.08 -9.38
CA GLN A 66 -15.47 6.99 -9.38
C GLN A 66 -16.77 7.31 -8.62
N GLY A 67 -16.87 8.48 -7.97
CA GLY A 67 -18.00 8.84 -7.09
C GLY A 67 -18.01 8.07 -5.76
N ARG A 68 -16.90 7.42 -5.38
CA ARG A 68 -16.74 6.57 -4.19
C ARG A 68 -15.57 7.06 -3.34
N LEU A 69 -15.70 8.28 -2.80
CA LEU A 69 -14.62 8.96 -2.07
C LEU A 69 -14.11 8.15 -0.88
N LEU A 70 -15.00 7.69 -0.01
CA LEU A 70 -14.61 6.93 1.18
C LEU A 70 -13.96 5.58 0.81
N PRO A 71 -14.54 4.74 -0.07
CA PRO A 71 -13.86 3.52 -0.54
C PRO A 71 -12.51 3.79 -1.18
N GLY A 72 -12.37 4.81 -2.04
CA GLY A 72 -11.06 5.11 -2.66
C GLY A 72 -10.01 5.57 -1.65
N PHE A 73 -10.40 6.36 -0.65
CA PHE A 73 -9.51 6.72 0.46
C PHE A 73 -9.08 5.47 1.24
N LEU A 74 -10.02 4.59 1.62
CA LEU A 74 -9.71 3.36 2.36
C LEU A 74 -8.85 2.39 1.54
N LEU A 75 -9.10 2.25 0.25
CA LEU A 75 -8.29 1.44 -0.64
C LEU A 75 -6.87 2.00 -0.78
N GLY A 76 -6.71 3.33 -0.92
CA GLY A 76 -5.39 3.96 -0.96
C GLY A 76 -4.63 3.86 0.36
N LEU A 77 -5.31 4.11 1.49
CA LEU A 77 -4.76 3.97 2.83
C LEU A 77 -4.36 2.53 3.15
N GLY A 78 -5.24 1.57 2.84
CA GLY A 78 -4.97 0.15 3.03
C GLY A 78 -3.86 -0.35 2.12
N ALA A 79 -3.75 0.15 0.87
CA ALA A 79 -2.65 -0.19 -0.02
C ALA A 79 -1.29 0.23 0.55
N MET A 80 -1.17 1.48 1.02
CA MET A 80 0.06 1.96 1.64
C MET A 80 0.35 1.28 2.98
N GLY A 81 -0.70 0.96 3.76
CA GLY A 81 -0.58 0.20 5.00
C GLY A 81 -0.10 -1.24 4.76
N GLY A 82 -0.63 -1.90 3.75
CA GLY A 82 -0.24 -3.24 3.32
C GLY A 82 1.21 -3.28 2.86
N ASP A 83 1.63 -2.33 2.03
CA ASP A 83 3.02 -2.17 1.56
C ASP A 83 4.02 -1.91 2.71
N LEU A 84 3.62 -1.14 3.73
CA LEU A 84 4.38 -0.99 4.98
C LEU A 84 4.48 -2.31 5.75
N ALA A 85 3.37 -3.02 5.91
CA ALA A 85 3.31 -4.30 6.62
C ALA A 85 4.17 -5.36 5.91
N GLY A 86 4.09 -5.46 4.59
CA GLY A 86 4.93 -6.34 3.78
C GLY A 86 6.41 -6.03 3.98
N SER A 87 6.78 -4.74 3.96
CA SER A 87 8.16 -4.34 4.24
C SER A 87 8.61 -4.63 5.66
N PHE A 88 7.74 -4.44 6.66
CA PHE A 88 8.02 -4.83 8.03
C PHE A 88 8.30 -6.33 8.12
N VAL A 89 7.43 -7.17 7.59
CA VAL A 89 7.60 -8.64 7.57
C VAL A 89 8.90 -9.03 6.89
N LYS A 90 9.21 -8.43 5.72
CA LYS A 90 10.48 -8.65 5.01
C LYS A 90 11.69 -8.33 5.89
N ARG A 91 11.66 -7.23 6.65
CA ARG A 91 12.75 -6.89 7.60
C ARG A 91 12.86 -7.93 8.72
N ARG A 92 11.75 -8.39 9.30
CA ARG A 92 11.77 -9.43 10.34
C ARG A 92 12.39 -10.73 9.83
N LEU A 93 12.09 -11.12 8.60
CA LEU A 93 12.66 -12.28 7.91
C LEU A 93 14.13 -12.10 7.49
N GLY A 94 14.74 -10.94 7.73
CA GLY A 94 16.14 -10.66 7.34
C GLY A 94 16.32 -10.41 5.84
N VAL A 95 15.23 -10.21 5.10
CA VAL A 95 15.30 -9.87 3.67
C VAL A 95 15.79 -8.43 3.53
N ALA A 96 16.87 -8.23 2.76
CA ALA A 96 17.43 -6.92 2.50
C ALA A 96 16.46 -6.03 1.71
N ARG A 97 16.66 -4.70 1.78
CA ARG A 97 15.88 -3.75 0.98
C ARG A 97 16.11 -4.01 -0.51
N GLY A 98 15.04 -3.95 -1.30
CA GLY A 98 15.12 -4.12 -2.75
C GLY A 98 15.25 -5.57 -3.21
N SER A 99 15.50 -6.52 -2.30
CA SER A 99 15.44 -7.94 -2.63
C SER A 99 14.00 -8.33 -2.96
N PRO A 100 13.78 -9.06 -4.07
CA PRO A 100 12.46 -9.52 -4.45
C PRO A 100 11.95 -10.55 -3.45
N THR A 101 10.67 -10.48 -3.13
CA THR A 101 9.95 -11.46 -2.30
C THR A 101 8.63 -11.78 -3.01
N PRO A 102 8.67 -12.72 -3.98
CA PRO A 102 7.49 -13.13 -4.74
C PRO A 102 6.31 -13.49 -3.83
N GLY A 103 5.09 -13.17 -4.25
CA GLY A 103 3.91 -13.27 -3.41
C GLY A 103 3.71 -12.06 -2.50
N VAL A 104 4.70 -11.73 -1.65
CA VAL A 104 4.58 -10.58 -0.72
C VAL A 104 4.52 -9.26 -1.49
N ASP A 105 5.54 -8.97 -2.31
CA ASP A 105 5.66 -7.68 -3.02
C ASP A 105 4.55 -7.45 -4.08
N GLN A 106 3.78 -8.48 -4.39
CA GLN A 106 2.70 -8.44 -5.39
C GLN A 106 1.32 -8.32 -4.75
N LEU A 107 1.13 -8.81 -3.52
CA LEU A 107 -0.17 -8.95 -2.89
C LEU A 107 -0.32 -8.11 -1.62
N ASP A 108 0.76 -7.66 -1.00
CA ASP A 108 0.73 -6.94 0.28
C ASP A 108 -0.17 -5.68 0.24
N PHE A 109 0.00 -4.83 -0.76
CA PHE A 109 -0.84 -3.64 -0.94
C PHE A 109 -2.30 -4.02 -1.18
N LEU A 110 -2.55 -5.05 -1.98
CA LEU A 110 -3.91 -5.46 -2.35
C LEU A 110 -4.64 -6.04 -1.14
N VAL A 111 -3.97 -6.91 -0.38
CA VAL A 111 -4.50 -7.47 0.87
C VAL A 111 -4.78 -6.36 1.87
N GLY A 112 -3.85 -5.42 2.07
CA GLY A 112 -4.06 -4.28 2.96
C GLY A 112 -5.26 -3.41 2.54
N ALA A 113 -5.40 -3.13 1.24
CA ALA A 113 -6.52 -2.37 0.70
C ALA A 113 -7.87 -3.07 0.92
N LEU A 114 -7.94 -4.37 0.61
CA LEU A 114 -9.16 -5.17 0.76
C LEU A 114 -9.56 -5.33 2.22
N LEU A 115 -8.59 -5.58 3.12
CA LEU A 115 -8.84 -5.63 4.56
C LEU A 115 -9.44 -4.32 5.06
N LEU A 116 -8.87 -3.18 4.68
CA LEU A 116 -9.34 -1.90 5.20
C LEU A 116 -10.71 -1.49 4.64
N VAL A 117 -10.96 -1.67 3.34
CA VAL A 117 -12.26 -1.33 2.72
C VAL A 117 -13.39 -2.25 3.21
N SER A 118 -13.08 -3.51 3.53
CA SER A 118 -14.08 -4.48 4.02
C SER A 118 -14.75 -4.09 5.35
N LEU A 119 -14.17 -3.14 6.08
CA LEU A 119 -14.79 -2.56 7.28
C LEU A 119 -16.03 -1.72 6.96
N VAL A 120 -16.19 -1.28 5.72
CA VAL A 120 -17.31 -0.45 5.26
C VAL A 120 -18.11 -1.16 4.17
N GLU A 121 -17.42 -1.84 3.25
CA GLU A 121 -18.02 -2.57 2.14
C GLU A 121 -17.44 -3.99 2.11
N PRO A 122 -17.97 -4.91 2.94
CA PRO A 122 -17.51 -6.29 2.95
C PRO A 122 -17.71 -6.93 1.57
N PRO A 123 -16.77 -7.78 1.12
CA PRO A 123 -16.89 -8.45 -0.16
C PRO A 123 -18.13 -9.35 -0.17
N THR A 124 -19.05 -9.09 -1.09
CA THR A 124 -20.26 -9.90 -1.37
C THR A 124 -20.03 -10.83 -2.54
#